data_AF-A0A0F9SBD0-F1
#
_entry.id   AF-A0A0F9SBD0-F1
#
_cell.length_a   1.000
_cell.length_b   1.000
_cell.length_c   1.000
_cell.angle_alpha   90.00
_cell.angle_beta   90.00
_cell.angle_gamma   90.00
#
_symmetry.space_group_name_H-M   'P 1'
#
loop_
_entity.id
_entity.type
_entity.pdbx_description
1 polymer ?
#
loop_
_entity_poly.entity_id
_entity_poly.type
_entity_poly.pdbx_seq_one_letter_code
_entity_poly.pdbx_strand_id
1 'polypeptide(L)'
;MAKVSVIWVYHAVGQHKADLAKFCFERLLMTIPKDTEVIIVNNCDKDIEYYKKKSDIYIQSPRNSLGLARNLGFAKSSGEYIVFMDSDVFTMPDWLKFCVRLIDMHPEHKLISSPIYTDAHVWNNKYQAGKLSGHLLNLRSGSPCFMLQRRDVGVIGAFREGDGNSGDGGDFTDRQIRAGYKVILTKRQRAFHLGHKKIL
;
A
#
# COMPACT_ATOMS: atom_id res chain seq x y z
N MET A 1 -20.32 -1.33 -1.05
CA MET A 1 -19.14 -0.53 -0.66
C MET A 1 -18.53 -0.02 -1.95
N ALA A 2 -17.86 1.14 -1.98
CA ALA A 2 -17.09 1.55 -3.16
C ALA A 2 -16.09 0.45 -3.54
N LYS A 3 -15.90 0.18 -4.83
CA LYS A 3 -15.03 -0.91 -5.29
C LYS A 3 -13.58 -0.58 -4.92
N VAL A 4 -12.87 -1.54 -4.33
CA VAL A 4 -11.46 -1.40 -3.96
C VAL A 4 -10.59 -2.34 -4.79
N SER A 5 -9.46 -1.86 -5.29
CA SER A 5 -8.39 -2.71 -5.84
C SER A 5 -7.18 -2.70 -4.92
N VAL A 6 -6.73 -3.89 -4.52
CA VAL A 6 -5.47 -4.08 -3.80
C VAL A 6 -4.41 -4.51 -4.80
N ILE A 7 -3.43 -3.63 -5.02
CA ILE A 7 -2.24 -3.89 -5.82
C ILE A 7 -1.16 -4.39 -4.87
N TRP A 8 -0.98 -5.71 -4.85
CA TRP A 8 0.00 -6.40 -4.04
C TRP A 8 1.24 -6.72 -4.88
N VAL A 9 2.33 -6.01 -4.58
CA VAL A 9 3.59 -6.15 -5.31
C VAL A 9 4.42 -7.23 -4.64
N TYR A 10 4.61 -8.33 -5.36
CA TYR A 10 5.44 -9.44 -4.91
C TYR A 10 6.91 -9.13 -5.15
N HIS A 11 7.66 -8.97 -4.05
CA HIS A 11 9.10 -8.94 -4.07
C HIS A 11 9.70 -9.61 -2.82
N ALA A 12 10.20 -10.82 -2.96
CA ALA A 12 10.66 -11.70 -1.90
C ALA A 12 11.97 -12.41 -2.27
N VAL A 13 13.11 -11.73 -2.07
CA VAL A 13 14.44 -12.31 -2.29
C VAL A 13 14.86 -13.17 -1.09
N GLY A 14 14.94 -14.49 -1.32
CA GLY A 14 15.37 -15.49 -0.34
C GLY A 14 14.21 -16.16 0.43
N GLN A 15 14.46 -17.36 0.94
CA GLN A 15 13.42 -18.22 1.53
C GLN A 15 12.63 -17.53 2.65
N HIS A 16 13.32 -16.86 3.57
CA HIS A 16 12.66 -16.16 4.67
C HIS A 16 11.63 -15.11 4.21
N LYS A 17 11.97 -14.32 3.19
CA LYS A 17 11.04 -13.33 2.63
C LYS A 17 9.89 -14.00 1.88
N ALA A 18 10.15 -15.11 1.19
CA ALA A 18 9.12 -15.88 0.50
C ALA A 18 8.09 -16.45 1.51
N ASP A 19 8.57 -16.96 2.64
CA ASP A 19 7.72 -17.46 3.73
C ASP A 19 6.87 -16.34 4.34
N LEU A 20 7.48 -15.18 4.60
CA LEU A 20 6.77 -13.99 5.08
C LEU A 20 5.71 -13.53 4.08
N ALA A 21 6.03 -13.49 2.79
CA ALA A 21 5.10 -13.07 1.75
C ALA A 21 3.89 -14.00 1.67
N LYS A 22 4.11 -15.32 1.74
CA LYS A 22 3.03 -16.31 1.76
C LYS A 22 2.13 -16.13 2.97
N PHE A 23 2.71 -16.00 4.16
CA PHE A 23 1.99 -15.75 5.41
C PHE A 23 1.15 -14.47 5.35
N CYS A 24 1.73 -13.37 4.85
CA CYS A 24 1.03 -12.09 4.71
C CYS A 24 -0.09 -12.15 3.67
N PHE A 25 0.12 -12.84 2.55
CA PHE A 25 -0.89 -12.99 1.51
C PHE A 25 -2.09 -13.82 1.96
N GLU A 26 -1.87 -14.94 2.65
CA GLU A 26 -2.95 -15.73 3.24
C GLU A 26 -3.77 -14.89 4.22
N ARG A 27 -3.08 -14.09 5.04
CA ARG A 27 -3.76 -13.17 5.96
C ARG A 27 -4.55 -12.08 5.23
N LEU A 28 -4.01 -11.52 4.15
CA LEU A 28 -4.68 -10.52 3.33
C LEU A 28 -6.03 -11.05 2.84
N LEU A 29 -6.05 -12.23 2.22
CA LEU A 29 -7.27 -12.84 1.69
C LEU A 29 -8.33 -13.11 2.78
N MET A 30 -7.91 -13.37 4.02
CA MET A 30 -8.82 -13.56 5.16
C MET A 30 -9.39 -12.25 5.73
N THR A 31 -8.75 -11.11 5.48
CA THR A 31 -9.06 -9.85 6.17
C THR A 31 -9.62 -8.76 5.26
N ILE A 32 -9.60 -8.97 3.94
CA ILE A 32 -10.27 -8.11 2.97
C ILE A 32 -11.72 -8.58 2.70
N PRO A 33 -12.64 -7.65 2.38
CA PRO A 33 -13.96 -8.00 1.84
C PRO A 33 -13.86 -8.86 0.57
N LYS A 34 -14.83 -9.76 0.38
CA LYS A 34 -14.86 -10.70 -0.77
C LYS A 34 -14.96 -10.02 -2.14
N ASP A 35 -15.47 -8.80 -2.20
CA ASP A 35 -15.65 -7.98 -3.41
C ASP A 35 -14.42 -7.11 -3.73
N THR A 36 -13.34 -7.25 -2.97
CA THR A 36 -12.06 -6.57 -3.23
C THR A 36 -11.37 -7.19 -4.44
N GLU A 37 -10.99 -6.38 -5.43
CA GLU A 37 -10.19 -6.82 -6.58
C GLU A 37 -8.72 -6.99 -6.14
N VAL A 38 -8.20 -8.21 -6.25
CA VAL A 38 -6.83 -8.55 -5.85
C VAL A 38 -5.95 -8.66 -7.09
N ILE A 39 -4.98 -7.77 -7.19
CA ILE A 39 -4.04 -7.67 -8.29
C ILE A 39 -2.65 -8.01 -7.78
N ILE A 40 -2.05 -9.05 -8.34
CA ILE A 40 -0.70 -9.49 -8.02
C ILE A 40 0.25 -9.02 -9.12
N VAL A 41 1.27 -8.26 -8.73
CA VAL A 41 2.34 -7.85 -9.64
C VAL A 41 3.64 -8.50 -9.20
N ASN A 42 4.14 -9.45 -9.98
CA ASN A 42 5.43 -10.09 -9.75
C ASN A 42 6.57 -9.18 -10.19
N ASN A 43 7.36 -8.68 -9.25
CA ASN A 43 8.50 -7.80 -9.52
C ASN A 43 9.78 -8.60 -9.86
N CYS A 44 9.65 -9.52 -10.82
CA CYS A 44 10.72 -10.39 -11.34
C CYS A 44 11.24 -11.51 -10.41
N ASP A 45 10.43 -11.95 -9.45
CA ASP A 45 10.77 -13.08 -8.58
C ASP A 45 10.22 -14.43 -9.08
N LYS A 46 10.63 -15.51 -8.42
CA LYS A 46 10.23 -16.90 -8.71
C LYS A 46 9.06 -17.35 -7.84
N ASP A 47 8.59 -18.59 -8.05
CA ASP A 47 7.59 -19.27 -7.21
C ASP A 47 6.24 -18.55 -7.08
N ILE A 48 5.74 -18.05 -8.21
CA ILE A 48 4.58 -17.15 -8.28
C ILE A 48 3.23 -17.86 -8.44
N GLU A 49 3.23 -19.13 -8.85
CA GLU A 49 2.02 -19.88 -9.24
C GLU A 49 0.97 -19.97 -8.12
N TYR A 50 1.41 -19.98 -6.85
CA TYR A 50 0.50 -19.95 -5.72
C TYR A 50 -0.38 -18.69 -5.70
N TYR A 51 0.24 -17.52 -5.93
CA TYR A 51 -0.41 -16.21 -5.86
C TYR A 51 -1.28 -15.96 -7.09
N LYS A 52 -0.77 -16.32 -8.28
CA LYS A 52 -1.50 -16.20 -9.56
C LYS A 52 -2.84 -16.93 -9.55
N LYS A 53 -2.92 -18.10 -8.92
CA LYS A 53 -4.17 -18.88 -8.79
C LYS A 53 -5.19 -18.27 -7.82
N LYS A 54 -4.80 -17.26 -7.03
CA LYS A 54 -5.60 -16.61 -5.99
C LYS A 54 -5.80 -15.12 -6.24
N SER A 55 -5.42 -14.63 -7.41
CA SER A 55 -5.59 -13.25 -7.82
C SER A 55 -6.67 -13.14 -8.90
N ASP A 56 -7.40 -12.02 -8.92
CA ASP A 56 -8.26 -11.68 -10.04
C ASP A 56 -7.42 -11.32 -11.27
N ILE A 57 -6.30 -10.62 -11.04
CA ILE A 57 -5.37 -10.19 -12.09
C ILE A 57 -3.94 -10.52 -11.65
N TYR A 58 -3.21 -11.16 -12.55
CA TYR A 58 -1.78 -11.41 -12.41
C TYR A 58 -0.99 -10.65 -13.47
N ILE A 59 0.11 -10.02 -13.06
CA ILE A 59 1.01 -9.27 -13.94
C ILE A 59 2.45 -9.69 -13.65
N GLN A 60 3.20 -10.02 -14.69
CA GLN A 60 4.65 -10.15 -14.64
C GLN A 60 5.28 -8.81 -14.99
N SER A 61 6.05 -8.21 -14.06
CA SER A 61 6.85 -7.02 -14.38
C SER A 61 7.98 -7.40 -15.35
N PRO A 62 8.28 -6.58 -16.37
CA PRO A 62 9.36 -6.85 -17.33
C PRO A 62 10.76 -6.61 -16.74
N ARG A 63 10.86 -5.85 -15.65
CA ARG A 63 12.11 -5.60 -14.92
C ARG A 63 11.83 -5.33 -13.45
N ASN A 64 12.86 -5.49 -12.61
CA ASN A 64 12.77 -5.20 -11.19
C ASN A 64 12.72 -3.67 -10.98
N SER A 65 11.53 -3.17 -10.68
CA SER A 65 11.26 -1.77 -10.33
C SER A 65 9.93 -1.72 -9.58
N LEU A 66 9.97 -1.32 -8.30
CA LEU A 66 8.77 -1.24 -7.48
C LEU A 66 7.78 -0.21 -8.04
N GLY A 67 8.27 0.93 -8.52
CA GLY A 67 7.41 1.93 -9.13
C GLY A 67 6.73 1.44 -10.41
N LEU A 68 7.46 0.76 -11.31
CA LEU A 68 6.87 0.12 -12.49
C LEU A 68 5.81 -0.91 -12.09
N ALA A 69 6.12 -1.78 -11.13
CA ALA A 69 5.17 -2.79 -10.66
C ALA A 69 3.87 -2.16 -10.13
N ARG A 70 3.97 -1.09 -9.33
CA ARG A 70 2.80 -0.33 -8.86
C ARG A 70 2.03 0.30 -10.01
N ASN A 71 2.71 0.91 -10.98
CA ASN A 71 2.08 1.51 -12.16
C ASN A 71 1.34 0.47 -13.01
N LEU A 72 1.94 -0.69 -13.26
CA LEU A 72 1.32 -1.80 -13.99
C LEU A 72 0.05 -2.30 -13.29
N GLY A 73 0.12 -2.49 -11.98
CA GLY A 73 -1.05 -2.86 -11.18
C GLY A 73 -2.15 -1.80 -11.23
N PHE A 74 -1.78 -0.52 -11.12
CA PHE A 74 -2.74 0.58 -11.21
C PHE A 74 -3.41 0.65 -12.58
N ALA A 75 -2.66 0.49 -13.67
CA ALA A 75 -3.20 0.50 -15.02
C ALA A 75 -4.22 -0.63 -15.29
N LYS A 76 -4.13 -1.76 -14.58
CA LYS A 76 -5.08 -2.87 -14.68
C LYS A 76 -6.20 -2.84 -13.64
N SER A 77 -6.08 -2.00 -12.63
CA SER A 77 -7.07 -1.89 -11.56
C SER A 77 -8.34 -1.18 -12.01
N SER A 78 -9.48 -1.54 -11.42
CA SER A 78 -10.78 -0.94 -11.73
C SER A 78 -11.50 -0.31 -10.53
N GLY A 79 -10.96 -0.44 -9.32
CA GLY A 79 -11.53 0.11 -8.09
C GLY A 79 -11.53 1.64 -8.03
N GLU A 80 -12.52 2.19 -7.34
CA GLU A 80 -12.58 3.63 -7.00
C GLU A 80 -11.52 3.98 -5.95
N TYR A 81 -11.22 3.02 -5.06
CA TYR A 81 -10.13 3.07 -4.10
C TYR A 81 -8.99 2.15 -4.52
N ILE A 82 -7.77 2.64 -4.33
CA ILE A 82 -6.55 1.92 -4.67
C ILE A 82 -5.72 1.74 -3.43
N VAL A 83 -5.32 0.51 -3.17
CA VAL A 83 -4.30 0.18 -2.18
C VAL A 83 -3.03 -0.22 -2.92
N PHE A 84 -1.92 0.41 -2.58
CA PHE A 84 -0.59 -0.09 -2.90
C PHE A 84 -0.04 -0.82 -1.68
N MET A 85 0.34 -2.08 -1.84
CA MET A 85 0.78 -2.95 -0.75
C MET A 85 2.03 -3.74 -1.12
N ASP A 86 3.02 -3.74 -0.22
CA ASP A 86 4.22 -4.59 -0.32
C ASP A 86 3.91 -6.02 0.18
N SER A 87 4.65 -7.02 -0.31
CA SER A 87 4.32 -8.42 -0.08
C SER A 87 4.44 -8.93 1.35
N ASP A 88 5.18 -8.23 2.19
CA ASP A 88 5.47 -8.58 3.58
C ASP A 88 4.65 -7.74 4.59
N VAL A 89 3.48 -7.28 4.17
CA VAL A 89 2.51 -6.58 5.04
C VAL A 89 1.46 -7.53 5.58
N PHE A 90 1.52 -7.75 6.89
CA PHE A 90 0.48 -8.47 7.64
C PHE A 90 -0.68 -7.54 7.98
N THR A 91 -1.91 -8.01 7.82
CA THR A 91 -3.15 -7.22 7.99
C THR A 91 -4.07 -7.76 9.09
N MET A 92 -4.72 -6.84 9.82
CA MET A 92 -5.72 -7.14 10.84
C MET A 92 -7.14 -7.04 10.27
N PRO A 93 -8.14 -7.74 10.82
CA PRO A 93 -9.52 -7.61 10.36
C PRO A 93 -10.01 -6.15 10.32
N ASP A 94 -10.88 -5.88 9.35
CA ASP A 94 -11.48 -4.56 9.06
C ASP A 94 -10.51 -3.45 8.64
N TRP A 95 -9.21 -3.71 8.49
CA TRP A 95 -8.22 -2.68 8.15
C TRP A 95 -8.64 -1.84 6.94
N LEU A 96 -9.12 -2.50 5.88
CA LEU A 96 -9.48 -1.85 4.63
C LEU A 96 -10.75 -1.01 4.78
N LYS A 97 -11.76 -1.55 5.45
CA LYS A 97 -13.00 -0.83 5.78
C LYS A 97 -12.73 0.46 6.55
N PHE A 98 -11.79 0.41 7.50
CA PHE A 98 -11.38 1.62 8.24
C PHE A 98 -10.66 2.63 7.36
N CYS A 99 -9.81 2.19 6.44
CA CYS A 99 -9.14 3.08 5.50
C CYS A 99 -10.15 3.81 4.61
N VAL A 100 -11.08 3.07 3.99
CA VAL A 100 -12.17 3.63 3.16
C VAL A 100 -12.97 4.66 3.94
N ARG A 101 -13.43 4.29 5.14
CA ARG A 101 -14.21 5.18 6.00
C ARG A 101 -13.46 6.48 6.34
N LEU A 102 -12.14 6.44 6.51
CA LEU A 102 -11.37 7.64 6.85
C LEU A 102 -11.34 8.66 5.71
N ILE A 103 -11.31 8.21 4.47
CA ILE A 103 -11.39 9.09 3.30
C ILE A 103 -12.83 9.56 3.10
N ASP A 104 -13.80 8.65 3.16
CA ASP A 104 -15.22 8.97 2.95
C ASP A 104 -15.81 9.96 3.96
N MET A 105 -15.34 9.94 5.22
CA MET A 105 -15.79 10.88 6.26
C MET A 105 -15.22 12.29 6.10
N HIS A 106 -14.24 12.48 5.22
CA HIS A 106 -13.49 13.73 5.05
C HIS A 106 -13.32 14.11 3.57
N PRO A 107 -14.40 14.17 2.77
CA PRO A 107 -14.32 14.42 1.33
C PRO A 107 -13.75 15.80 0.97
N GLU A 108 -13.80 16.75 1.90
CA GLU A 108 -13.22 18.10 1.78
C GLU A 108 -11.68 18.13 1.91
N HIS A 109 -11.08 17.04 2.36
CA HIS A 109 -9.64 16.94 2.59
C HIS A 109 -8.94 16.07 1.55
N LYS A 110 -7.74 16.50 1.14
CA LYS A 110 -6.81 15.69 0.34
C LYS A 110 -6.11 14.67 1.23
N LEU A 111 -6.64 13.45 1.28
CA LEU A 111 -6.17 12.41 2.20
C LEU A 111 -5.72 11.15 1.48
N ILE A 112 -4.64 10.59 1.98
CA ILE A 112 -4.27 9.18 1.81
C ILE A 112 -4.45 8.51 3.15
N SER A 113 -5.05 7.33 3.21
CA SER A 113 -5.18 6.57 4.45
C SER A 113 -4.10 5.51 4.56
N SER A 114 -3.58 5.25 5.76
CA SER A 114 -2.66 4.14 6.02
C SER A 114 -3.03 3.39 7.31
N PRO A 115 -3.06 2.05 7.27
CA PRO A 115 -3.23 1.20 8.46
C PRO A 115 -1.91 0.90 9.19
N ILE A 116 -0.75 1.27 8.63
CA ILE A 116 0.58 0.99 9.19
C ILE A 116 1.10 2.20 9.97
N TYR A 117 1.68 1.94 11.14
CA TYR A 117 2.55 2.90 11.81
C TYR A 117 4.00 2.45 11.66
N THR A 118 4.81 3.28 11.02
CA THR A 118 6.26 3.10 10.99
C THR A 118 6.89 4.11 11.93
N ASP A 119 7.48 3.65 13.03
CA ASP A 119 7.94 4.51 14.14
C ASP A 119 8.88 5.63 13.66
N ALA A 120 9.78 5.31 12.72
CA ALA A 120 10.74 6.26 12.16
C ALA A 120 10.11 7.50 11.49
N HIS A 121 8.85 7.41 11.04
CA HIS A 121 8.16 8.53 10.41
C HIS A 121 6.94 9.04 11.19
N VAL A 122 6.19 8.15 11.83
CA VAL A 122 4.98 8.52 12.59
C VAL A 122 5.34 9.44 13.77
N TRP A 123 6.41 9.10 14.50
CA TRP A 123 6.84 9.83 15.68
C TRP A 123 7.88 10.92 15.40
N ASN A 124 8.24 11.12 14.13
CA ASN A 124 9.12 12.20 13.74
C ASN A 124 8.32 13.51 13.63
N ASN A 125 8.58 14.45 14.54
CA ASN A 125 7.89 15.74 14.60
C ASN A 125 7.94 16.52 13.28
N LYS A 126 8.98 16.34 12.45
CA LYS A 126 9.11 16.96 11.13
C LYS A 126 7.97 16.57 10.17
N TYR A 127 7.41 15.37 10.34
CA TYR A 127 6.38 14.85 9.43
C TYR A 127 4.98 14.91 10.04
N GLN A 128 4.83 15.27 11.31
CA GLN A 128 3.50 15.40 11.91
C GLN A 128 2.77 16.63 11.32
N ALA A 129 1.52 16.43 10.89
CA ALA A 129 0.72 17.43 10.19
C ALA A 129 -0.61 17.76 10.91
N GLY A 130 -0.68 17.44 12.20
CA GLY A 130 -1.84 17.68 13.08
C GLY A 130 -2.69 16.43 13.31
N LYS A 131 -3.96 16.65 13.67
CA LYS A 131 -4.95 15.60 13.85
C LYS A 131 -6.26 15.98 13.15
N LEU A 132 -7.00 14.97 12.70
CA LEU A 132 -8.34 15.12 12.12
C LEU A 132 -9.25 14.07 12.75
N SER A 133 -10.34 14.49 13.41
CA SER A 133 -11.27 13.56 14.11
C SER A 133 -10.57 12.62 15.11
N GLY A 134 -9.48 13.08 15.72
CA GLY A 134 -8.63 12.30 16.63
C GLY A 134 -7.71 11.27 15.95
N HIS A 135 -7.61 11.28 14.62
CA HIS A 135 -6.63 10.53 13.85
C HIS A 135 -5.38 11.37 13.62
N LEU A 136 -4.20 10.76 13.67
CA LEU A 136 -2.95 11.44 13.37
C LEU A 136 -2.84 11.71 11.88
N LEU A 137 -2.47 12.95 11.53
CA LEU A 137 -2.07 13.32 10.18
C LEU A 137 -0.53 13.38 10.09
N ASN A 138 0.02 12.83 9.01
CA ASN A 138 1.45 12.80 8.77
C ASN A 138 1.76 13.08 7.29
N LEU A 139 2.91 13.70 7.01
CA LEU A 139 3.37 14.01 5.64
C LEU A 139 4.05 12.81 4.98
N ARG A 140 4.70 11.94 5.76
CA ARG A 140 5.41 10.75 5.28
C ARG A 140 5.07 9.57 6.16
N SER A 141 4.16 8.70 5.76
CA SER A 141 3.90 7.46 6.51
C SER A 141 3.21 6.43 5.64
N GLY A 142 3.28 5.16 6.03
CA GLY A 142 2.51 4.10 5.40
C GLY A 142 3.01 3.62 4.04
N SER A 143 4.25 3.91 3.64
CA SER A 143 4.75 3.52 2.32
C SER A 143 4.58 2.04 1.95
N PRO A 144 4.64 1.05 2.88
CA PRO A 144 4.41 -0.35 2.53
C PRO A 144 2.94 -0.70 2.33
N CYS A 145 2.00 0.10 2.84
CA CYS A 145 0.56 -0.09 2.65
C CYS A 145 -0.20 1.21 2.87
N PHE A 146 -0.74 1.76 1.80
CA PHE A 146 -1.55 2.98 1.84
C PHE A 146 -2.66 2.92 0.79
N MET A 147 -3.72 3.68 1.03
CA MET A 147 -4.91 3.71 0.21
C MET A 147 -5.34 5.15 -0.11
N LEU A 148 -5.75 5.38 -1.35
CA LEU A 148 -6.24 6.66 -1.84
C LEU A 148 -7.34 6.45 -2.88
N GLN A 149 -8.04 7.52 -3.27
CA GLN A 149 -8.98 7.44 -4.38
C GLN A 149 -8.21 7.37 -5.71
N ARG A 150 -8.76 6.65 -6.68
CA ARG A 150 -8.21 6.53 -8.04
C ARG A 150 -7.88 7.90 -8.65
N ARG A 151 -8.79 8.86 -8.52
CA ARG A 151 -8.62 10.21 -9.07
C ARG A 151 -7.37 10.92 -8.53
N ASP A 152 -6.99 10.61 -7.29
CA ASP A 152 -5.87 11.25 -6.61
C ASP A 152 -4.53 10.77 -7.18
N VAL A 153 -4.45 9.52 -7.67
CA VAL A 153 -3.28 9.03 -8.41
C VAL A 153 -3.07 9.86 -9.69
N GLY A 154 -4.14 10.27 -10.36
CA GLY A 154 -4.08 11.16 -11.53
C GLY A 154 -3.58 12.57 -11.20
N VAL A 155 -3.83 13.06 -9.99
CA VAL A 155 -3.35 14.37 -9.51
C VAL A 155 -1.89 14.30 -9.05
N ILE A 156 -1.52 13.24 -8.32
CA ILE A 156 -0.17 13.06 -7.78
C ILE A 156 0.81 12.68 -8.90
N GLY A 157 0.36 11.85 -9.85
CA GLY A 157 1.14 11.29 -10.95
C GLY A 157 1.67 9.88 -10.65
N ALA A 158 2.02 9.14 -11.70
CA ALA A 158 2.56 7.79 -11.62
C ALA A 158 3.83 7.70 -10.75
N PHE A 159 4.17 6.50 -10.27
CA PHE A 159 5.46 6.27 -9.61
C PHE A 159 6.61 6.44 -10.61
N ARG A 160 7.75 6.95 -10.15
CA ARG A 160 8.98 6.84 -10.94
C ARG A 160 9.33 5.37 -11.10
N GLU A 161 9.84 5.01 -12.27
CA GLU A 161 10.17 3.63 -12.62
C GLU A 161 11.69 3.44 -12.60
N GLY A 162 12.35 3.85 -11.52
CA GLY A 162 13.80 3.65 -11.37
C GLY A 162 14.16 2.16 -11.34
N ASP A 163 15.42 1.84 -11.59
CA ASP A 163 15.90 0.46 -11.47
C ASP A 163 16.08 0.06 -10.00
N GLY A 164 15.69 -1.19 -9.69
CA GLY A 164 15.80 -1.78 -8.36
C GLY A 164 14.81 -1.22 -7.34
N ASN A 165 15.16 -1.28 -6.06
CA ASN A 165 14.32 -0.82 -4.94
C ASN A 165 14.56 0.66 -4.57
N SER A 166 15.30 1.40 -5.40
CA SER A 166 15.84 2.72 -5.07
C SER A 166 14.83 3.84 -5.30
N GLY A 167 14.31 4.44 -4.21
CA GLY A 167 13.81 5.83 -4.24
C GLY A 167 12.42 6.10 -4.85
N ASP A 168 11.77 5.14 -5.49
CA ASP A 168 10.48 5.33 -6.16
C ASP A 168 9.37 5.85 -5.23
N GLY A 169 9.33 5.36 -3.98
CA GLY A 169 8.36 5.81 -2.98
C GLY A 169 8.61 7.23 -2.45
N GLY A 170 9.87 7.68 -2.47
CA GLY A 170 10.26 9.01 -1.98
C GLY A 170 9.71 10.13 -2.86
N ASP A 171 9.92 10.03 -4.18
CA ASP A 171 9.43 11.02 -5.14
C ASP A 171 7.89 11.09 -5.20
N PHE A 172 7.21 9.94 -5.15
CA PHE A 172 5.75 9.90 -5.08
C PHE A 172 5.24 10.64 -3.82
N THR A 173 5.85 10.37 -2.67
CA THR A 173 5.52 11.04 -1.41
C THR A 173 5.78 12.56 -1.50
N ASP A 174 6.86 12.97 -2.15
CA ASP A 174 7.19 14.38 -2.33
C ASP A 174 6.16 15.11 -3.20
N ARG A 175 5.72 14.48 -4.29
CA ARG A 175 4.65 15.02 -5.16
C ARG A 175 3.31 15.06 -4.44
N GLN A 176 2.97 14.01 -3.69
CA GLN A 176 1.80 13.97 -2.83
C GLN A 176 1.77 15.16 -1.87
N ILE A 177 2.88 15.42 -1.15
CA ILE A 177 2.99 16.56 -0.22
C ILE A 177 2.82 17.88 -0.97
N ARG A 178 3.49 18.07 -2.11
CA ARG A 178 3.35 19.30 -2.94
C ARG A 178 1.92 19.51 -3.44
N ALA A 179 1.20 18.44 -3.73
CA ALA A 179 -0.20 18.48 -4.13
C ALA A 179 -1.17 18.74 -2.96
N GLY A 180 -0.66 18.83 -1.72
CA GLY A 180 -1.41 19.17 -0.51
C GLY A 180 -2.00 17.98 0.23
N TYR A 181 -1.63 16.74 -0.15
CA TYR A 181 -2.14 15.53 0.51
C TYR A 181 -1.43 15.25 1.83
N LYS A 182 -2.21 14.76 2.79
CA LYS A 182 -1.69 14.24 4.07
C LYS A 182 -2.06 12.78 4.23
N VAL A 183 -1.24 12.03 4.95
CA VAL A 183 -1.54 10.66 5.35
C VAL A 183 -2.35 10.70 6.65
N ILE A 184 -3.61 10.25 6.61
CA ILE A 184 -4.43 10.00 7.79
C ILE A 184 -4.21 8.56 8.26
N LEU A 185 -3.79 8.42 9.50
CA LEU A 185 -3.54 7.12 10.10
C LEU A 185 -4.81 6.60 10.77
N THR A 186 -4.97 5.29 10.81
CA THR A 186 -5.96 4.66 11.69
C THR A 186 -5.69 5.06 13.16
N LYS A 187 -6.64 4.83 14.08
CA LYS A 187 -6.42 5.10 15.53
C LYS A 187 -5.60 4.00 16.21
N ARG A 188 -5.68 2.78 15.68
CA ARG A 188 -4.84 1.64 16.07
C ARG A 188 -4.12 1.13 14.84
N GLN A 189 -2.90 0.62 15.01
CA GLN A 189 -2.19 -0.04 13.93
C GLN A 189 -2.98 -1.27 13.50
N ARG A 190 -3.29 -1.35 12.20
CA ARG A 190 -4.10 -2.43 11.61
C ARG A 190 -3.34 -3.20 10.54
N ALA A 191 -2.11 -2.81 10.24
CA ALA A 191 -1.20 -3.58 9.43
C ALA A 191 0.25 -3.40 9.92
N PHE A 192 1.09 -4.40 9.65
CA PHE A 192 2.45 -4.50 10.15
C PHE A 192 3.39 -4.90 9.02
N HIS A 193 4.44 -4.12 8.81
CA HIS A 193 5.48 -4.43 7.85
C HIS A 193 6.50 -5.38 8.49
N LEU A 194 6.55 -6.63 8.04
CA LEU A 194 7.31 -7.70 8.70
C LEU A 194 8.75 -7.81 8.20
N GLY A 195 9.04 -7.55 6.92
CA GLY A 195 10.39 -7.71 6.38
C GLY A 195 11.41 -6.64 6.80
N HIS A 196 10.99 -5.63 7.57
CA HIS A 196 11.88 -4.62 8.15
C HIS A 196 12.16 -4.84 9.65
N LYS A 197 11.51 -5.82 10.29
CA LYS A 197 11.82 -6.15 11.69
C LYS A 197 13.06 -7.06 11.70
N LYS A 198 14.16 -6.59 12.29
CA LYS A 198 15.11 -7.51 12.93
C LYS A 198 14.29 -8.22 14.01
N ILE A 199 13.91 -9.46 13.76
CA ILE A 199 13.35 -10.32 14.81
C ILE A 199 14.46 -10.43 15.85
N LEU A 200 14.17 -9.96 17.08
CA LEU A 200 15.04 -10.04 18.24
C LEU A 200 15.37 -11.49 18.56
#